data_AF-A0A8I0AI92-F1
#
_entry.id   AF-A0A8I0AI92-F1
#
_cell.length_a   1.000
_cell.length_b   1.000
_cell.length_c   1.000
_cell.angle_alpha   90.00
_cell.angle_beta   90.00
_cell.angle_gamma   90.00
#
_symmetry.space_group_name_H-M   'P 1'
#
loop_
_entity.id
_entity.type
_entity.pdbx_description
1 polymer ?
#
loop_
_entity_poly.entity_id
_entity_poly.type
_entity_poly.pdbx_seq_one_letter_code
_entity_poly.pdbx_strand_id
1 'polypeptide(L)'
;MQTDMTVGKPMKMLLNFTIPVFIGNVFQQLYSMADAVIVGKFVGTKGLAAVGATGTITFLIIGFLMGLTTGFTVLTSQKFGAGRMDEMRKTVGNAAILSAVIAVIMTAVSMLGMHRLLVFMHTPEDIFDGAYGYIMIICAGIFTQVLYNLVSSVLRALGNSKTPLYFLILAAGLNIVLDLVFIIFFHWGAPGAAWATVISQGVSGLLCLVYIWKAVPELRMKREDWHFNKDIAAKQISVGIPMGLQYSITAIGTMMVQSSLNILGSYAVAAFTAGNKIENIFTQAFVAIGTTISTYNAQNIGARKLDRVRQGFRATDVIGCAYAVIAGFILFFAGKYFSYLFISDNADVVIPMVDTYLRCVGMFLVPLYVVNCYRNGFQGMGYGLLPMLSGVAELVGRGVMAVIAANKKSYTMACMASPFAWVVATVLLIVLYFYVMKDMKKKLCL
;
A
#
# COMPACT_ATOMS: atom_id res chain seq x y z
N MET A 1 7.13 7.41 22.28
CA MET A 1 8.56 7.24 21.94
C MET A 1 8.75 7.57 20.47
N GLN A 2 9.31 8.74 20.18
CA GLN A 2 9.85 9.05 18.86
C GLN A 2 11.25 8.45 18.80
N THR A 3 11.61 7.87 17.66
CA THR A 3 12.89 7.19 17.49
C THR A 3 13.64 7.87 16.36
N ASP A 4 14.64 8.69 16.70
CA ASP A 4 15.52 9.36 15.74
C ASP A 4 16.36 8.32 14.97
N MET A 5 16.04 8.12 13.69
CA MET A 5 16.66 7.10 12.83
C MET A 5 18.11 7.40 12.46
N THR A 6 18.63 8.56 12.85
CA THR A 6 19.98 9.00 12.53
C THR A 6 21.03 8.55 13.55
N VAL A 7 20.60 7.95 14.68
CA VAL A 7 21.45 7.52 15.80
C VAL A 7 21.24 6.04 16.13
N GLY A 8 22.28 5.36 16.62
CA GLY A 8 22.20 3.95 17.06
C GLY A 8 22.50 2.91 15.97
N LYS A 9 22.28 1.63 16.29
CA LYS A 9 22.56 0.48 15.40
C LYS A 9 21.43 0.35 14.34
N PRO A 10 21.73 0.45 13.03
CA PRO A 10 20.71 0.40 11.98
C PRO A 10 19.80 -0.82 12.06
N MET A 11 20.36 -2.02 12.26
CA MET A 11 19.61 -3.28 12.30
C MET A 11 18.50 -3.31 13.37
N LYS A 12 18.82 -2.95 14.61
CA LYS A 12 17.87 -2.94 15.73
C LYS A 12 16.76 -1.90 15.50
N MET A 13 17.13 -0.77 14.91
CA MET A 13 16.21 0.32 14.66
C MET A 13 15.22 0.00 13.53
N LEU A 14 15.72 -0.56 12.43
CA LEU A 14 14.91 -1.04 11.33
C LEU A 14 13.92 -2.09 11.82
N LEU A 15 14.37 -3.12 12.55
CA LEU A 15 13.47 -4.16 13.10
C LEU A 15 12.39 -3.58 14.02
N ASN A 16 12.77 -2.71 14.96
CA ASN A 16 11.82 -2.09 15.89
C ASN A 16 10.76 -1.23 15.20
N PHE A 17 11.06 -0.67 14.02
CA PHE A 17 10.11 0.10 13.24
C PHE A 17 9.30 -0.78 12.29
N THR A 18 9.92 -1.77 11.65
CA THR A 18 9.30 -2.71 10.72
C THR A 18 8.25 -3.57 11.41
N ILE A 19 8.49 -4.08 12.63
CA ILE A 19 7.56 -4.99 13.32
C ILE A 19 6.19 -4.33 13.54
N PRO A 20 6.07 -3.13 14.14
CA PRO A 20 4.79 -2.45 14.28
C PRO A 20 4.10 -2.16 12.94
N VAL A 21 4.86 -1.79 11.91
CA VAL A 21 4.29 -1.54 10.57
C VAL A 21 3.75 -2.84 9.96
N PHE A 22 4.48 -3.94 10.10
CA PHE A 22 4.06 -5.26 9.63
C PHE A 22 2.78 -5.70 10.33
N ILE A 23 2.74 -5.61 11.67
CA ILE A 23 1.54 -5.92 12.45
C ILE A 23 0.38 -5.03 11.98
N GLY A 24 0.61 -3.74 11.77
CA GLY A 24 -0.42 -2.82 11.28
C GLY A 24 -0.98 -3.22 9.93
N ASN A 25 -0.11 -3.55 8.98
CA ASN A 25 -0.51 -4.01 7.65
C ASN A 25 -1.27 -5.35 7.71
N VAL A 26 -0.86 -6.28 8.57
CA VAL A 26 -1.57 -7.56 8.77
C VAL A 26 -2.94 -7.32 9.40
N PHE A 27 -3.06 -6.48 10.43
CA PHE A 27 -4.35 -6.09 11.00
C PHE A 27 -5.24 -5.40 9.97
N GLN A 28 -4.65 -4.57 9.09
CA GLN A 28 -5.36 -3.93 7.99
C GLN A 28 -5.96 -4.96 7.03
N GLN A 29 -5.18 -5.99 6.71
CA GLN A 29 -5.64 -7.10 5.87
C GLN A 29 -6.73 -7.93 6.57
N LEU A 30 -6.57 -8.21 7.86
CA LEU A 30 -7.53 -9.01 8.63
C LEU A 30 -8.89 -8.33 8.76
N TYR A 31 -8.95 -7.03 9.01
CA TYR A 31 -10.25 -6.34 9.07
C TYR A 31 -10.89 -6.26 7.69
N SER A 32 -10.12 -6.03 6.62
CA SER A 32 -10.66 -6.05 5.26
C SER A 32 -11.23 -7.43 4.89
N MET A 33 -10.63 -8.51 5.41
CA MET A 33 -11.20 -9.85 5.29
C MET A 33 -12.45 -10.03 6.13
N ALA A 34 -12.49 -9.50 7.36
CA ALA A 34 -13.66 -9.55 8.22
C ALA A 34 -14.86 -8.83 7.60
N ASP A 35 -14.66 -7.62 7.07
CA ASP A 35 -15.66 -6.82 6.34
C ASP A 35 -16.27 -7.63 5.18
N ALA A 36 -15.42 -8.21 4.33
CA ALA A 36 -15.89 -9.06 3.22
C ALA A 36 -16.70 -10.29 3.70
N VAL A 37 -16.32 -10.90 4.83
CA VAL A 37 -17.05 -12.04 5.41
C VAL A 37 -18.40 -11.61 6.00
N ILE A 38 -18.46 -10.48 6.69
CA ILE A 38 -19.70 -9.95 7.28
C ILE A 38 -20.67 -9.58 6.14
N VAL A 39 -20.21 -8.85 5.12
CA VAL A 39 -21.01 -8.54 3.94
C VAL A 39 -21.50 -9.81 3.25
N GLY A 40 -20.61 -10.78 3.03
CA GLY A 40 -20.96 -12.05 2.39
C GLY A 40 -22.01 -12.86 3.15
N LYS A 41 -21.90 -12.94 4.48
CA LYS A 41 -22.83 -13.72 5.32
C LYS A 41 -24.16 -13.02 5.57
N PHE A 42 -24.16 -11.71 5.79
CA PHE A 42 -25.35 -10.99 6.26
C PHE A 42 -26.09 -10.21 5.16
N VAL A 43 -25.39 -9.77 4.11
CA VAL A 43 -26.01 -9.09 2.94
C VAL A 43 -26.30 -10.08 1.80
N GLY A 44 -25.56 -11.19 1.76
CA GLY A 44 -25.71 -12.23 0.74
C GLY A 44 -24.89 -11.99 -0.52
N THR A 45 -25.02 -12.90 -1.47
CA THR A 45 -24.16 -12.99 -2.67
C THR A 45 -24.18 -11.73 -3.53
N LYS A 46 -25.34 -11.06 -3.66
CA LYS A 46 -25.48 -9.80 -4.39
C LYS A 46 -24.70 -8.65 -3.75
N GLY A 47 -24.72 -8.55 -2.41
CA GLY A 47 -23.96 -7.54 -1.67
C GLY A 47 -22.46 -7.75 -1.79
N LEU A 48 -22.01 -9.00 -1.68
CA LEU A 48 -20.60 -9.35 -1.87
C LEU A 48 -20.11 -9.05 -3.30
N ALA A 49 -20.95 -9.33 -4.31
CA ALA A 49 -20.65 -9.02 -5.71
C ALA A 49 -20.54 -7.50 -5.95
N ALA A 50 -21.42 -6.69 -5.36
CA ALA A 50 -21.36 -5.24 -5.43
C ALA A 50 -20.08 -4.66 -4.80
N VAL A 51 -19.68 -5.14 -3.62
CA VAL A 51 -18.41 -4.75 -2.97
C VAL A 51 -17.20 -5.23 -3.77
N GLY A 52 -17.25 -6.43 -4.34
CA GLY A 52 -16.18 -6.98 -5.19
C GLY A 52 -15.96 -6.17 -6.47
N ALA A 53 -17.03 -5.81 -7.17
CA ALA A 53 -16.96 -5.03 -8.41
C ALA A 53 -16.33 -3.64 -8.19
N THR A 54 -16.63 -3.02 -7.06
CA THR A 54 -16.10 -1.71 -6.67
C THR A 54 -14.72 -1.77 -6.02
N GLY A 55 -14.25 -2.97 -5.64
CA GLY A 55 -12.95 -3.17 -4.99
C GLY A 55 -11.76 -2.69 -5.83
N THR A 56 -11.79 -2.93 -7.14
CA THR A 56 -10.73 -2.47 -8.07
C THR A 56 -10.67 -0.95 -8.19
N ILE A 57 -11.84 -0.30 -8.26
CA ILE A 57 -11.96 1.16 -8.30
C ILE A 57 -11.46 1.76 -6.98
N THR A 58 -11.91 1.17 -5.88
CA THR A 58 -11.49 1.54 -4.52
C THR A 58 -9.98 1.41 -4.35
N PHE A 59 -9.39 0.32 -4.85
CA PHE A 59 -7.94 0.11 -4.83
C PHE A 59 -7.19 1.16 -5.65
N LEU A 60 -7.70 1.56 -6.81
CA LEU A 60 -7.08 2.60 -7.64
C LEU A 60 -7.10 3.96 -6.95
N ILE A 61 -8.25 4.37 -6.40
CA ILE A 61 -8.42 5.66 -5.71
C ILE A 61 -7.59 5.68 -4.42
N ILE A 62 -7.75 4.67 -3.55
CA ILE A 62 -7.06 4.61 -2.26
C ILE A 62 -5.55 4.43 -2.46
N GLY A 63 -5.13 3.57 -3.39
CA GLY A 63 -3.72 3.35 -3.70
C GLY A 63 -3.03 4.64 -4.18
N PHE A 64 -3.71 5.42 -5.03
CA PHE A 64 -3.22 6.72 -5.48
C PHE A 64 -3.08 7.72 -4.32
N LEU A 65 -4.10 7.81 -3.45
CA LEU A 65 -4.10 8.68 -2.27
C LEU A 65 -3.02 8.26 -1.24
N MET A 66 -2.81 6.95 -1.04
CA MET A 66 -1.71 6.43 -0.21
C MET A 66 -0.35 6.83 -0.76
N GLY A 67 -0.14 6.70 -2.08
CA GLY A 67 1.09 7.12 -2.73
C GLY A 67 1.38 8.61 -2.56
N LEU A 68 0.37 9.45 -2.76
CA LEU A 68 0.48 10.91 -2.61
C LEU A 68 0.79 11.33 -1.17
N THR A 69 -0.01 10.87 -0.20
CA THR A 69 0.19 11.21 1.21
C THR A 69 1.55 10.75 1.73
N THR A 70 2.01 9.55 1.34
CA THR A 70 3.35 9.07 1.67
C THR A 70 4.43 9.96 1.05
N GLY A 71 4.30 10.31 -0.23
CA GLY A 71 5.26 11.18 -0.93
C GLY A 71 5.37 12.58 -0.35
N PHE A 72 4.25 13.17 0.11
CA PHE A 72 4.25 14.51 0.73
C PHE A 72 5.03 14.55 2.06
N THR A 73 5.05 13.42 2.77
CA THR A 73 5.74 13.29 4.06
C THR A 73 7.23 12.94 3.95
N VAL A 74 7.74 12.58 2.76
CA VAL A 74 9.18 12.35 2.54
C VAL A 74 9.99 13.58 2.93
N LEU A 75 9.57 14.76 2.48
CA LEU A 75 10.27 16.01 2.80
C LEU A 75 10.21 16.32 4.30
N THR A 76 9.10 15.99 4.97
CA THR A 76 8.97 16.10 6.44
C THR A 76 10.01 15.24 7.14
N SER A 77 10.17 13.99 6.71
CA SER A 77 11.16 13.07 7.27
C SER A 77 12.59 13.58 7.02
N GLN A 78 12.88 14.18 5.87
CA GLN A 78 14.17 14.80 5.58
C GLN A 78 14.45 16.02 6.47
N LYS A 79 13.47 16.91 6.68
CA LYS A 79 13.65 18.08 7.55
C LYS A 79 13.80 17.70 9.02
N PHE A 80 13.08 16.67 9.46
CA PHE A 80 13.23 16.10 10.79
C PHE A 80 14.64 15.55 11.00
N GLY A 81 15.13 14.71 10.10
CA GLY A 81 16.50 14.16 10.19
C GLY A 81 17.60 15.23 10.09
N ALA A 82 17.32 16.37 9.44
CA ALA A 82 18.22 17.53 9.42
C ALA A 82 18.23 18.35 10.72
N GLY A 83 17.40 18.01 11.71
CA GLY A 83 17.22 18.79 12.95
C GLY A 83 16.46 20.11 12.78
N ARG A 84 15.89 20.38 11.60
CA ARG A 84 15.24 21.66 11.28
C ARG A 84 13.75 21.63 11.59
N MET A 85 13.39 21.72 12.86
CA MET A 85 12.02 21.53 13.33
C MET A 85 11.02 22.57 12.78
N ASP A 86 11.43 23.82 12.61
CA ASP A 86 10.54 24.86 12.04
C ASP A 86 10.28 24.62 10.54
N GLU A 87 11.30 24.22 9.77
CA GLU A 87 11.10 23.82 8.38
C GLU A 87 10.25 22.56 8.27
N MET A 88 10.42 21.61 9.20
CA MET A 88 9.62 20.39 9.28
C MET A 88 8.13 20.73 9.48
N ARG A 89 7.78 21.61 10.42
CA ARG A 89 6.38 22.04 10.64
C ARG A 89 5.75 22.65 9.39
N LYS A 90 6.48 23.53 8.68
CA LYS A 90 6.03 24.09 7.40
C LYS A 90 5.76 23.02 6.34
N THR A 91 6.58 21.97 6.27
CA THR A 91 6.31 20.85 5.34
C THR A 91 5.06 20.07 5.69
N VAL A 92 4.75 19.89 6.97
CA VAL A 92 3.52 19.21 7.41
C VAL A 92 2.30 20.07 7.11
N GLY A 93 2.37 21.39 7.33
CA GLY A 93 1.28 22.32 6.99
C GLY A 93 0.98 22.32 5.49
N ASN A 94 2.02 22.41 4.66
CA ASN A 94 1.89 22.28 3.21
C ASN A 94 1.35 20.91 2.77
N ALA A 95 1.80 19.82 3.39
CA ALA A 95 1.29 18.47 3.10
C ALA A 95 -0.20 18.38 3.42
N ALA A 96 -0.65 18.96 4.53
CA ALA A 96 -2.06 19.02 4.90
C ALA A 96 -2.91 19.81 3.90
N ILE A 97 -2.43 20.99 3.47
CA ILE A 97 -3.12 21.80 2.46
C ILE A 97 -3.19 21.05 1.12
N LEU A 98 -2.07 20.49 0.66
CA LEU A 98 -2.04 19.72 -0.60
C LEU A 98 -2.96 18.49 -0.53
N SER A 99 -2.91 17.74 0.57
CA SER A 99 -3.79 16.60 0.79
C SER A 99 -5.26 16.98 0.82
N ALA A 100 -5.62 18.12 1.42
CA ALA A 100 -6.99 18.62 1.42
C ALA A 100 -7.47 19.00 0.01
N VAL A 101 -6.64 19.74 -0.75
CA VAL A 101 -6.95 20.10 -2.15
C VAL A 101 -7.14 18.85 -3.01
N ILE A 102 -6.22 17.90 -2.90
CA ILE A 102 -6.30 16.62 -3.64
C ILE A 102 -7.50 15.81 -3.21
N ALA A 103 -7.82 15.75 -1.91
CA ALA A 103 -9.01 15.05 -1.43
C ALA A 103 -10.26 15.63 -2.07
N VAL A 104 -10.42 16.96 -2.12
CA VAL A 104 -11.56 17.63 -2.76
C VAL A 104 -11.62 17.32 -4.26
N ILE A 105 -10.49 17.45 -4.98
CA ILE A 105 -10.43 17.18 -6.42
C ILE A 105 -10.77 15.71 -6.70
N MET A 106 -10.14 14.77 -5.99
CA MET A 106 -10.39 13.34 -6.16
C MET A 106 -11.83 12.97 -5.82
N THR A 107 -12.40 13.58 -4.80
CA THR A 107 -13.80 13.37 -4.40
C THR A 107 -14.75 13.85 -5.48
N ALA A 108 -14.55 15.06 -6.01
CA ALA A 108 -15.36 15.62 -7.08
C ALA A 108 -15.26 14.80 -8.37
N VAL A 109 -14.04 14.47 -8.81
CA VAL A 109 -13.80 13.66 -10.01
C VAL A 109 -14.41 12.27 -9.87
N SER A 110 -14.24 11.63 -8.71
CA SER A 110 -14.79 10.29 -8.48
C SER A 110 -16.31 10.31 -8.46
N MET A 111 -16.95 11.23 -7.73
CA MET A 111 -18.42 11.29 -7.68
C MET A 111 -19.06 11.61 -9.04
N LEU A 112 -18.49 12.53 -9.82
CA LEU A 112 -19.00 12.88 -11.15
C LEU A 112 -18.74 11.78 -12.19
N GLY A 113 -17.62 11.07 -12.07
CA GLY A 113 -17.21 10.03 -13.01
C GLY A 113 -17.79 8.64 -12.73
N MET A 114 -18.25 8.38 -11.51
CA MET A 114 -18.51 7.01 -11.03
C MET A 114 -19.56 6.27 -11.82
N HIS A 115 -20.68 6.93 -12.15
CA HIS A 115 -21.74 6.31 -12.95
C HIS A 115 -21.20 5.87 -14.31
N ARG A 116 -20.48 6.76 -15.00
CA ARG A 116 -19.87 6.45 -16.32
C ARG A 116 -18.83 5.35 -16.20
N LEU A 117 -18.06 5.32 -15.11
CA LEU A 117 -17.05 4.30 -14.86
C LEU A 117 -17.69 2.92 -14.65
N LEU A 118 -18.76 2.83 -13.85
CA LEU A 118 -19.50 1.58 -13.61
C LEU A 118 -20.16 1.03 -14.88
N VAL A 119 -20.74 1.91 -15.71
CA VAL A 119 -21.29 1.55 -17.03
C VAL A 119 -20.17 1.07 -17.97
N PHE A 120 -19.04 1.77 -18.00
CA PHE A 120 -17.87 1.38 -18.80
C PHE A 120 -17.31 0.02 -18.38
N MET A 121 -17.38 -0.31 -17.09
CA MET A 121 -16.99 -1.61 -16.56
C MET A 121 -18.00 -2.74 -16.84
N HIS A 122 -19.10 -2.46 -17.57
CA HIS A 122 -20.18 -3.42 -17.85
C HIS A 122 -20.72 -4.06 -16.57
N THR A 123 -20.90 -3.25 -15.51
CA THR A 123 -21.45 -3.72 -14.23
C THR A 123 -22.89 -4.20 -14.45
N PRO A 124 -23.22 -5.46 -14.12
CA PRO A 124 -24.58 -5.99 -14.29
C PRO A 124 -25.65 -5.17 -13.54
N GLU A 125 -26.83 -5.01 -14.15
CA GLU A 125 -27.92 -4.18 -13.62
C GLU A 125 -28.40 -4.63 -12.23
N ASP A 126 -28.32 -5.94 -11.94
CA ASP A 126 -28.78 -6.52 -10.68
C ASP A 126 -27.88 -6.20 -9.47
N ILE A 127 -26.66 -5.70 -9.71
CA ILE A 127 -25.73 -5.23 -8.68
C ILE A 127 -25.35 -3.74 -8.82
N PHE A 128 -25.77 -3.08 -9.90
CA PHE A 128 -25.36 -1.72 -10.23
C PHE A 128 -25.69 -0.72 -9.13
N ASP A 129 -26.93 -0.71 -8.64
CA ASP A 129 -27.38 0.23 -7.60
C ASP A 129 -26.64 0.02 -6.28
N GLY A 130 -26.41 -1.24 -5.90
CA GLY A 130 -25.65 -1.60 -4.70
C GLY A 130 -24.18 -1.18 -4.81
N ALA A 131 -23.56 -1.42 -5.97
CA ALA A 131 -22.20 -1.01 -6.27
C ALA A 131 -22.07 0.52 -6.27
N TYR A 132 -23.00 1.23 -6.92
CA TYR A 132 -23.03 2.70 -7.00
C TYR A 132 -23.18 3.32 -5.61
N GLY A 133 -24.14 2.84 -4.80
CA GLY A 133 -24.33 3.34 -3.43
C GLY A 133 -23.09 3.13 -2.55
N TYR A 134 -22.48 1.94 -2.62
CA TYR A 134 -21.27 1.61 -1.88
C TYR A 134 -20.09 2.53 -2.25
N ILE A 135 -19.78 2.66 -3.54
CA ILE A 135 -18.63 3.43 -3.97
C ILE A 135 -18.82 4.94 -3.79
N MET A 136 -20.07 5.45 -3.90
CA MET A 136 -20.37 6.86 -3.63
C MET A 136 -20.09 7.22 -2.16
N ILE A 137 -20.43 6.34 -1.22
CA ILE A 137 -20.11 6.52 0.21
C ILE A 137 -18.60 6.50 0.44
N ILE A 138 -17.88 5.56 -0.18
CA ILE A 138 -16.40 5.53 -0.12
C ILE A 138 -15.80 6.82 -0.67
N CYS A 139 -16.30 7.31 -1.81
CA CYS A 139 -15.83 8.56 -2.42
C CYS A 139 -16.10 9.77 -1.53
N ALA A 140 -17.27 9.84 -0.88
CA ALA A 140 -17.56 10.87 0.12
C ALA A 140 -16.61 10.78 1.33
N GLY A 141 -16.19 9.57 1.69
CA GLY A 141 -15.21 9.27 2.75
C GLY A 141 -13.74 9.45 2.38
N ILE A 142 -13.40 9.88 1.15
CA ILE A 142 -12.00 10.12 0.76
C ILE A 142 -11.31 11.08 1.73
N PHE A 143 -12.02 12.08 2.24
CA PHE A 143 -11.46 13.02 3.20
C PHE A 143 -10.99 12.35 4.49
N THR A 144 -11.78 11.44 5.09
CA THR A 144 -11.39 10.74 6.31
C THR A 144 -10.21 9.79 6.07
N GLN A 145 -10.19 9.15 4.90
CA GLN A 145 -9.10 8.27 4.51
C GLN A 145 -7.78 9.05 4.32
N VAL A 146 -7.83 10.19 3.64
CA VAL A 146 -6.67 11.08 3.45
C VAL A 146 -6.18 11.62 4.78
N LEU A 147 -7.09 12.02 5.68
CA LEU A 147 -6.75 12.49 7.01
C LEU A 147 -5.97 11.45 7.80
N TYR A 148 -6.49 10.22 7.90
CA TYR A 148 -5.81 9.14 8.60
C TYR A 148 -4.45 8.81 7.96
N ASN A 149 -4.39 8.67 6.63
CA ASN A 149 -3.15 8.33 5.93
C ASN A 149 -2.08 9.41 6.08
N LEU A 150 -2.45 10.69 5.93
CA LEU A 150 -1.53 11.79 6.10
C LEU A 150 -0.96 11.80 7.52
N VAL A 151 -1.82 11.73 8.52
CA VAL A 151 -1.42 11.77 9.93
C VAL A 151 -0.54 10.57 10.30
N SER A 152 -0.90 9.37 9.83
CA SER A 152 -0.11 8.14 9.99
C SER A 152 1.26 8.28 9.33
N SER A 153 1.32 8.83 8.11
CA SER A 153 2.56 9.07 7.38
C SER A 153 3.44 10.14 8.04
N VAL A 154 2.86 11.20 8.62
CA VAL A 154 3.60 12.21 9.41
C VAL A 154 4.21 11.60 10.67
N LEU A 155 3.45 10.79 11.42
CA LEU A 155 3.96 10.08 12.59
C LEU A 155 5.09 9.11 12.22
N ARG A 156 4.93 8.38 11.12
CA ARG A 156 5.98 7.51 10.56
C ARG A 156 7.22 8.31 10.15
N ALA A 157 7.06 9.46 9.48
CA ALA A 157 8.15 10.34 9.09
C ALA A 157 9.01 10.81 10.28
N LEU A 158 8.41 10.93 11.47
CA LEU A 158 9.06 11.25 12.75
C LEU A 158 9.62 10.01 13.48
N GLY A 159 9.54 8.83 12.88
CA GLY A 159 10.02 7.58 13.46
C GLY A 159 9.07 6.95 14.49
N ASN A 160 7.78 7.31 14.50
CA ASN A 160 6.75 6.71 15.36
C ASN A 160 5.79 5.81 14.57
N SER A 161 6.09 4.51 14.51
CA SER A 161 5.22 3.51 13.88
C SER A 161 4.20 2.86 14.82
N LYS A 162 4.41 2.93 16.14
CA LYS A 162 3.56 2.28 17.14
C LYS A 162 2.23 3.00 17.34
N THR A 163 2.24 4.33 17.30
CA THR A 163 1.04 5.11 17.56
C THR A 163 -0.03 4.92 16.47
N PRO A 164 0.31 5.02 15.17
CA PRO A 164 -0.65 4.70 14.11
C PRO A 164 -1.19 3.27 14.20
N LEU A 165 -0.36 2.31 14.61
CA LEU A 165 -0.79 0.93 14.81
C LEU A 165 -1.92 0.80 15.85
N TYR A 166 -1.77 1.42 17.03
CA TYR A 166 -2.81 1.33 18.06
C TYR A 166 -4.13 1.94 17.60
N PHE A 167 -4.07 3.06 16.87
CA PHE A 167 -5.28 3.66 16.30
C PHE A 167 -5.88 2.82 15.18
N LEU A 168 -5.07 2.14 14.37
CA LEU A 168 -5.56 1.21 13.36
C LEU A 168 -6.26 -0.01 13.97
N ILE A 169 -5.73 -0.55 15.07
CA ILE A 169 -6.37 -1.66 15.80
C ILE A 169 -7.71 -1.21 16.38
N LEU A 170 -7.76 0.01 16.95
CA LEU A 170 -9.02 0.60 17.43
C LEU A 170 -10.00 0.82 16.26
N ALA A 171 -9.52 1.32 15.11
CA ALA A 171 -10.32 1.48 13.89
C ALA A 171 -10.95 0.16 13.45
N ALA A 172 -10.14 -0.91 13.40
CA ALA A 172 -10.57 -2.23 12.99
C ALA A 172 -11.63 -2.80 13.94
N GLY A 173 -11.42 -2.66 15.26
CA GLY A 173 -12.41 -3.08 16.25
C GLY A 173 -13.72 -2.30 16.15
N LEU A 174 -13.63 -0.96 16.00
CA LEU A 174 -14.78 -0.09 15.83
C LEU A 174 -15.54 -0.40 14.52
N ASN A 175 -14.81 -0.69 13.44
CA ASN A 175 -15.38 -1.05 12.14
C ASN A 175 -16.21 -2.31 12.21
N ILE A 176 -15.68 -3.40 12.81
CA ILE A 176 -16.42 -4.65 12.97
C ILE A 176 -17.71 -4.43 13.78
N VAL A 177 -17.66 -3.63 14.85
CA VAL A 177 -18.85 -3.31 15.65
C VAL A 177 -19.87 -2.51 14.83
N LEU A 178 -19.42 -1.50 14.09
CA LEU A 178 -20.29 -0.70 13.22
C LEU A 178 -20.87 -1.51 12.06
N ASP A 179 -20.11 -2.44 11.48
CA ASP A 179 -20.59 -3.33 10.43
C ASP A 179 -21.75 -4.18 10.96
N LEU A 180 -21.59 -4.80 12.14
CA LEU A 180 -22.66 -5.56 12.76
C LEU A 180 -23.89 -4.68 13.02
N VAL A 181 -23.71 -3.44 13.48
CA VAL A 181 -24.83 -2.53 13.74
C VAL A 181 -25.53 -2.10 12.43
N PHE A 182 -24.81 -1.58 11.44
CA PHE A 182 -25.42 -1.06 10.21
C PHE A 182 -25.98 -2.16 9.31
N ILE A 183 -25.32 -3.33 9.27
CA ILE A 183 -25.74 -4.42 8.40
C ILE A 183 -26.84 -5.26 9.06
N ILE A 184 -26.73 -5.58 10.34
CA ILE A 184 -27.68 -6.47 11.03
C ILE A 184 -28.85 -5.69 11.62
N PHE A 185 -28.61 -4.54 12.26
CA PHE A 185 -29.69 -3.80 12.95
C PHE A 185 -30.42 -2.82 12.02
N PHE A 186 -29.68 -2.08 11.18
CA PHE A 186 -30.27 -1.10 10.26
C PHE A 186 -30.61 -1.69 8.87
N HIS A 187 -30.16 -2.91 8.57
CA HIS A 187 -30.36 -3.58 7.27
C HIS A 187 -29.92 -2.76 6.05
N TRP A 188 -28.91 -1.89 6.20
CA TRP A 188 -28.42 -1.01 5.13
C TRP A 188 -27.58 -1.73 4.07
N GLY A 189 -27.42 -3.05 4.16
CA GLY A 189 -26.73 -3.85 3.16
C GLY A 189 -25.28 -3.42 2.92
N ALA A 190 -24.83 -3.46 1.66
CA ALA A 190 -23.48 -3.04 1.27
C ALA A 190 -23.17 -1.56 1.61
N PRO A 191 -24.09 -0.58 1.40
CA PRO A 191 -23.91 0.79 1.90
C PRO A 191 -23.57 0.90 3.39
N GLY A 192 -24.10 0.00 4.23
CA GLY A 192 -23.80 -0.05 5.66
C GLY A 192 -22.31 -0.30 5.95
N ALA A 193 -21.68 -1.22 5.21
CA ALA A 193 -20.25 -1.52 5.31
C ALA A 193 -19.37 -0.31 4.94
N ALA A 194 -19.76 0.42 3.89
CA ALA A 194 -19.06 1.64 3.49
C ALA A 194 -19.12 2.71 4.59
N TRP A 195 -20.28 2.93 5.21
CA TRP A 195 -20.43 3.87 6.33
C TRP A 195 -19.58 3.48 7.54
N ALA A 196 -19.60 2.20 7.92
CA ALA A 196 -18.77 1.69 9.00
C ALA A 196 -17.29 1.96 8.75
N THR A 197 -16.82 1.77 7.51
CA THR A 197 -15.43 2.02 7.11
C THR A 197 -15.09 3.51 7.23
N VAL A 198 -15.93 4.39 6.67
CA VAL A 198 -15.70 5.84 6.67
C VAL A 198 -15.68 6.41 8.09
N ILE A 199 -16.64 6.00 8.93
CA ILE A 199 -16.73 6.44 10.33
C ILE A 199 -15.52 5.95 11.13
N SER A 200 -15.13 4.68 10.97
CA SER A 200 -14.01 4.10 11.70
C SER A 200 -12.68 4.77 11.36
N GLN A 201 -12.46 5.05 10.08
CA GLN A 201 -11.29 5.81 9.64
C GLN A 201 -11.34 7.27 10.09
N GLY A 202 -12.52 7.91 10.08
CA GLY A 202 -12.72 9.26 10.56
C GLY A 202 -12.36 9.39 12.05
N VAL A 203 -12.87 8.49 12.88
CA VAL A 203 -12.54 8.43 14.31
C VAL A 203 -11.04 8.22 14.51
N SER A 204 -10.43 7.32 13.75
CA SER A 204 -9.00 7.03 13.87
C SER A 204 -8.12 8.20 13.42
N GLY A 205 -8.50 8.87 12.33
CA GLY A 205 -7.83 10.09 11.87
C GLY A 205 -7.93 11.22 12.90
N LEU A 206 -9.12 11.40 13.49
CA LEU A 206 -9.36 12.42 14.51
C LEU A 206 -8.60 12.13 15.81
N LEU A 207 -8.61 10.89 16.29
CA LEU A 207 -7.85 10.47 17.46
C LEU A 207 -6.34 10.62 17.24
N CYS A 208 -5.82 10.27 16.06
CA CYS A 208 -4.42 10.52 15.74
C CYS A 208 -4.08 12.01 15.74
N LEU A 209 -4.99 12.86 15.24
CA LEU A 209 -4.80 14.32 15.22
C LEU A 209 -4.79 14.91 16.64
N VAL A 210 -5.71 14.46 17.51
CA VAL A 210 -5.73 14.84 18.93
C VAL A 210 -4.44 14.39 19.63
N TYR A 211 -3.95 13.19 19.32
CA TYR A 211 -2.68 12.70 19.85
C TYR A 211 -1.50 13.56 19.40
N ILE A 212 -1.41 13.94 18.12
CA ILE A 212 -0.38 14.86 17.63
C ILE A 212 -0.39 16.16 18.43
N TRP A 213 -1.58 16.73 18.63
CA TRP A 213 -1.71 18.02 19.30
C TRP A 213 -1.32 17.96 20.80
N LYS A 214 -1.69 16.87 21.49
CA LYS A 214 -1.40 16.70 22.92
C LYS A 214 0.01 16.16 23.21
N ALA A 215 0.43 15.12 22.48
CA ALA A 215 1.57 14.27 22.84
C ALA A 215 2.80 14.42 21.94
N VAL A 216 2.74 15.20 20.86
CA VAL A 216 3.90 15.46 19.98
C VAL A 216 4.23 16.96 19.95
N PRO A 217 4.98 17.47 20.94
CA PRO A 217 5.33 18.90 21.04
C PRO A 217 6.05 19.44 19.80
N GLU A 218 6.85 18.59 19.14
CA GLU A 218 7.58 18.91 17.91
C GLU A 218 6.64 19.26 16.75
N LEU A 219 5.43 18.71 16.73
CA LEU A 219 4.39 18.96 15.73
C LEU A 219 3.38 20.04 16.11
N ARG A 220 3.54 20.71 17.26
CA ARG A 220 2.67 21.85 17.62
C ARG A 220 2.88 22.98 16.63
N MET A 221 2.02 23.02 15.62
CA MET A 221 2.03 24.01 14.56
C MET A 221 1.71 25.40 15.11
N LYS A 222 2.48 26.38 14.67
CA LYS A 222 2.17 27.80 14.83
C LYS A 222 1.33 28.25 13.64
N ARG A 223 0.60 29.36 13.80
CA ARG A 223 -0.24 29.94 12.72
C ARG A 223 0.57 30.27 11.45
N GLU A 224 1.86 30.56 11.63
CA GLU A 224 2.81 30.83 10.54
C GLU A 224 3.15 29.59 9.70
N ASP A 225 3.04 28.38 10.27
CA ASP A 225 3.38 27.12 9.59
C ASP A 225 2.31 26.69 8.57
N TRP A 226 1.16 27.36 8.56
CA TRP A 226 0.05 27.14 7.61
C TRP A 226 0.17 27.97 6.32
N HIS A 227 1.23 28.75 6.15
CA HIS A 227 1.44 29.49 4.90
C HIS A 227 1.82 28.56 3.76
N PHE A 228 1.01 28.58 2.70
CA PHE A 228 1.27 27.79 1.50
C PHE A 228 2.57 28.23 0.81
N ASN A 229 3.59 27.39 0.86
CA ASN A 229 4.86 27.62 0.19
C ASN A 229 4.92 26.87 -1.13
N LYS A 230 4.98 27.59 -2.26
CA LYS A 230 4.98 27.00 -3.61
C LYS A 230 6.18 26.07 -3.86
N ASP A 231 7.36 26.39 -3.33
CA ASP A 231 8.57 25.59 -3.55
C ASP A 231 8.53 24.26 -2.79
N ILE A 232 8.04 24.29 -1.55
CA ILE A 232 7.80 23.08 -0.76
C ILE A 232 6.73 22.22 -1.43
N ALA A 233 5.64 22.85 -1.90
CA ALA A 233 4.57 22.15 -2.58
C ALA A 233 5.03 21.50 -3.89
N ALA A 234 5.82 22.20 -4.71
CA ALA A 234 6.38 21.65 -5.95
C ALA A 234 7.26 20.42 -5.69
N LYS A 235 8.07 20.44 -4.62
CA LYS A 235 8.89 19.28 -4.20
C LYS A 235 8.05 18.12 -3.66
N GLN A 236 6.99 18.41 -2.92
CA GLN A 236 6.08 17.38 -2.44
C GLN A 236 5.31 16.73 -3.59
N ILE A 237 4.82 17.52 -4.54
CA ILE A 237 4.13 17.05 -5.74
C ILE A 237 5.06 16.22 -6.64
N SER A 238 6.32 16.63 -6.83
CA SER A 238 7.28 15.92 -7.67
C SER A 238 7.68 14.53 -7.12
N VAL A 239 7.49 14.30 -5.82
CA VAL A 239 7.64 12.98 -5.20
C VAL A 239 6.30 12.24 -5.13
N GLY A 240 5.24 12.93 -4.72
CA GLY A 240 3.92 12.35 -4.48
C GLY A 240 3.19 11.85 -5.73
N ILE A 241 3.17 12.62 -6.82
CA ILE A 241 2.47 12.20 -8.05
C ILE A 241 3.07 10.90 -8.62
N PRO A 242 4.41 10.79 -8.79
CA PRO A 242 5.00 9.54 -9.24
C PRO A 242 4.71 8.35 -8.32
N MET A 243 4.66 8.57 -7.00
CA MET A 243 4.30 7.54 -6.03
C MET A 243 2.85 7.10 -6.17
N GLY A 244 1.90 8.04 -6.33
CA GLY A 244 0.50 7.72 -6.60
C GLY A 244 0.33 6.93 -7.89
N LEU A 245 0.91 7.43 -8.99
CA LEU A 245 0.85 6.77 -10.31
C LEU A 245 1.46 5.37 -10.29
N GLN A 246 2.51 5.16 -9.51
CA GLN A 246 3.11 3.84 -9.35
C GLN A 246 2.14 2.82 -8.76
N TYR A 247 1.36 3.17 -7.73
CA TYR A 247 0.34 2.27 -7.20
C TYR A 247 -0.74 1.97 -8.25
N SER A 248 -1.12 2.97 -9.05
CA SER A 248 -2.04 2.78 -10.18
C SER A 248 -1.45 1.83 -11.25
N ILE A 249 -0.16 1.95 -11.58
CA ILE A 249 0.53 1.05 -12.52
C ILE A 249 0.53 -0.39 -12.00
N THR A 250 0.81 -0.59 -10.70
CA THR A 250 0.73 -1.93 -10.07
C THR A 250 -0.68 -2.50 -10.13
N ALA A 251 -1.72 -1.67 -9.93
CA ALA A 251 -3.12 -2.08 -10.08
C ALA A 251 -3.42 -2.57 -11.50
N ILE A 252 -3.07 -1.77 -12.51
CA ILE A 252 -3.26 -2.11 -13.93
C ILE A 252 -2.54 -3.43 -14.27
N GLY A 253 -1.31 -3.62 -13.81
CA GLY A 253 -0.56 -4.85 -14.07
C GLY A 253 -1.21 -6.09 -13.46
N THR A 254 -1.90 -5.95 -12.33
CA THR A 254 -2.67 -7.05 -11.71
C THR A 254 -3.92 -7.38 -12.54
N MET A 255 -4.60 -6.36 -13.07
CA MET A 255 -5.75 -6.56 -13.97
C MET A 255 -5.36 -7.27 -15.27
N MET A 256 -4.16 -7.01 -15.81
CA MET A 256 -3.67 -7.73 -17.00
C MET A 256 -3.53 -9.23 -16.75
N VAL A 257 -2.94 -9.63 -15.62
CA VAL A 257 -2.80 -11.04 -15.22
C VAL A 257 -4.18 -11.67 -15.02
N GLN A 258 -5.09 -10.96 -14.37
CA GLN A 258 -6.47 -11.41 -14.17
C GLN A 258 -7.20 -11.67 -15.49
N SER A 259 -7.03 -10.80 -16.49
CA SER A 259 -7.63 -10.98 -17.82
C SER A 259 -7.14 -12.26 -18.51
N SER A 260 -5.84 -12.53 -18.46
CA SER A 260 -5.27 -13.78 -19.00
C SER A 260 -5.80 -15.03 -18.28
N LEU A 261 -6.03 -14.95 -16.97
CA LEU A 261 -6.61 -16.05 -16.19
C LEU A 261 -8.07 -16.30 -16.53
N ASN A 262 -8.85 -15.27 -16.84
CA ASN A 262 -10.25 -15.42 -17.24
C ASN A 262 -10.38 -16.26 -18.53
N ILE A 263 -9.40 -16.19 -19.45
CA ILE A 263 -9.35 -17.02 -20.67
C ILE A 263 -9.10 -18.50 -20.34
N LEU A 264 -8.42 -18.79 -19.23
CA LEU A 264 -8.08 -20.15 -18.78
C LEU A 264 -9.23 -20.83 -18.00
N GLY A 265 -10.28 -20.10 -17.67
CA GLY A 265 -11.48 -20.61 -17.01
C GLY A 265 -11.58 -20.30 -15.50
N SER A 266 -12.75 -20.56 -14.93
CA SER A 266 -13.11 -20.19 -13.56
C SER A 266 -12.25 -20.85 -12.48
N TYR A 267 -11.81 -22.09 -12.68
CA TYR A 267 -10.91 -22.78 -11.75
C TYR A 267 -9.54 -22.10 -11.63
N ALA A 268 -8.97 -21.61 -12.73
CA ALA A 268 -7.71 -20.87 -12.74
C ALA A 268 -7.83 -19.53 -11.98
N VAL A 269 -8.95 -18.84 -12.16
CA VAL A 269 -9.27 -17.60 -11.44
C VAL A 269 -9.42 -17.84 -9.95
N ALA A 270 -10.14 -18.89 -9.55
CA ALA A 270 -10.31 -19.26 -8.15
C ALA A 270 -8.98 -19.61 -7.49
N ALA A 271 -8.15 -20.41 -8.16
CA ALA A 271 -6.83 -20.80 -7.69
C ALA A 271 -5.89 -19.60 -7.53
N PHE A 272 -5.87 -18.69 -8.52
CA PHE A 272 -5.06 -17.47 -8.43
C PHE A 272 -5.55 -16.56 -7.30
N THR A 273 -6.86 -16.41 -7.11
CA THR A 273 -7.42 -15.56 -6.06
C THR A 273 -7.05 -16.09 -4.66
N ALA A 274 -7.18 -17.40 -4.44
CA ALA A 274 -6.78 -18.03 -3.18
C ALA A 274 -5.26 -17.91 -2.95
N GLY A 275 -4.46 -18.20 -3.98
CA GLY A 275 -3.00 -18.06 -3.92
C GLY A 275 -2.56 -16.62 -3.64
N ASN A 276 -3.18 -15.63 -4.27
CA ASN A 276 -2.88 -14.21 -4.10
C ASN A 276 -3.26 -13.70 -2.69
N LYS A 277 -4.35 -14.21 -2.09
CA LYS A 277 -4.70 -13.92 -0.69
C LYS A 277 -3.63 -14.45 0.27
N ILE A 278 -3.16 -15.68 0.05
CA ILE A 278 -2.08 -16.28 0.86
C ILE A 278 -0.81 -15.44 0.68
N GLU A 279 -0.40 -15.18 -0.56
CA GLU A 279 0.76 -14.35 -0.89
C GLU A 279 0.70 -12.99 -0.18
N ASN A 280 -0.44 -12.27 -0.26
CA ASN A 280 -0.59 -10.93 0.30
C ASN A 280 -0.27 -10.87 1.80
N ILE A 281 -0.54 -11.93 2.56
CA ILE A 281 -0.21 -11.99 3.99
C ILE A 281 1.30 -12.04 4.19
N PHE A 282 2.00 -12.88 3.43
CA PHE A 282 3.46 -13.01 3.52
C PHE A 282 4.19 -11.77 2.96
N THR A 283 3.65 -11.13 1.93
CA THR A 283 4.27 -9.96 1.29
C THR A 283 4.09 -8.66 2.07
N GLN A 284 3.18 -8.60 3.07
CA GLN A 284 3.07 -7.44 3.96
C GLN A 284 4.38 -7.10 4.68
N ALA A 285 5.23 -8.10 4.92
CA ALA A 285 6.56 -7.87 5.50
C ALA A 285 7.44 -7.03 4.58
N PHE A 286 7.39 -7.24 3.26
CA PHE A 286 8.15 -6.44 2.30
C PHE A 286 7.63 -5.00 2.22
N VAL A 287 6.31 -4.81 2.31
CA VAL A 287 5.70 -3.47 2.39
C VAL A 287 6.15 -2.75 3.67
N ALA A 288 6.20 -3.48 4.80
CA ALA A 288 6.68 -2.93 6.06
C ALA A 288 8.17 -2.56 6.02
N ILE A 289 9.02 -3.42 5.47
CA ILE A 289 10.45 -3.12 5.26
C ILE A 289 10.61 -1.91 4.34
N GLY A 290 9.86 -1.86 3.23
CA GLY A 290 9.83 -0.73 2.30
C GLY A 290 9.50 0.60 2.98
N THR A 291 8.42 0.63 3.77
CA THR A 291 8.02 1.82 4.54
C THR A 291 9.08 2.25 5.55
N THR A 292 9.74 1.26 6.16
CA THR A 292 10.82 1.47 7.13
C THR A 292 12.05 2.09 6.47
N ILE A 293 12.54 1.50 5.38
CA ILE A 293 13.74 2.00 4.67
C ILE A 293 13.49 3.37 4.05
N SER A 294 12.27 3.65 3.58
CA SER A 294 11.87 4.97 3.09
C SER A 294 12.08 6.05 4.16
N THR A 295 11.53 5.82 5.36
CA THR A 295 11.66 6.74 6.50
C THR A 295 13.11 6.86 6.95
N TYR A 296 13.81 5.73 7.10
CA TYR A 296 15.21 5.69 7.53
C TYR A 296 16.11 6.45 6.56
N ASN A 297 15.95 6.23 5.25
CA ASN A 297 16.71 6.93 4.23
C ASN A 297 16.38 8.41 4.20
N ALA A 298 15.11 8.79 4.30
CA ALA A 298 14.70 10.18 4.32
C ALA A 298 15.33 10.95 5.48
N GLN A 299 15.29 10.42 6.71
CA GLN A 299 15.95 11.06 7.86
C GLN A 299 17.47 11.15 7.69
N ASN A 300 18.13 10.06 7.27
CA ASN A 300 19.59 10.05 7.12
C ASN A 300 20.10 10.93 5.96
N ILE A 301 19.33 11.05 4.86
CA ILE A 301 19.62 12.02 3.79
C ILE A 301 19.44 13.46 4.30
N GLY A 302 18.39 13.71 5.07
CA GLY A 302 18.20 14.98 5.78
C GLY A 302 19.39 15.37 6.64
N ALA A 303 19.93 14.40 7.38
CA ALA A 303 21.11 14.54 8.23
C ALA A 303 22.46 14.58 7.47
N ARG A 304 22.44 14.48 6.13
CA ARG A 304 23.63 14.33 5.26
C ARG A 304 24.50 13.10 5.57
N LYS A 305 23.94 12.04 6.15
CA LYS A 305 24.65 10.81 6.53
C LYS A 305 24.50 9.71 5.47
N LEU A 306 25.12 9.90 4.28
CA LEU A 306 24.98 8.96 3.16
C LEU A 306 25.53 7.55 3.47
N ASP A 307 26.58 7.45 4.30
CA ASP A 307 27.11 6.15 4.71
C ASP A 307 26.12 5.36 5.56
N ARG A 308 25.32 6.04 6.38
CA ARG A 308 24.25 5.39 7.14
C ARG A 308 23.14 4.88 6.23
N VAL A 309 22.85 5.57 5.11
CA VAL A 309 21.91 5.07 4.10
C VAL A 309 22.40 3.76 3.49
N ARG A 310 23.70 3.65 3.16
CA ARG A 310 24.30 2.39 2.67
C ARG A 310 24.20 1.27 3.70
N GLN A 311 24.45 1.58 4.97
CA GLN A 311 24.28 0.62 6.07
C GLN A 311 22.83 0.21 6.26
N GLY A 312 21.89 1.15 6.06
CA GLY A 312 20.45 0.91 6.08
C GLY A 312 20.05 -0.13 5.03
N PHE A 313 20.41 0.11 3.76
CA PHE A 313 20.16 -0.84 2.67
C PHE A 313 20.75 -2.23 2.96
N ARG A 314 22.03 -2.31 3.36
CA ARG A 314 22.67 -3.58 3.71
C ARG A 314 21.95 -4.32 4.85
N ALA A 315 21.53 -3.60 5.88
CA ALA A 315 20.81 -4.18 7.01
C ALA A 315 19.42 -4.70 6.58
N THR A 316 18.68 -3.92 5.80
CA THR A 316 17.41 -4.39 5.22
C THR A 316 17.60 -5.53 4.24
N ASP A 317 18.70 -5.58 3.48
CA ASP A 317 18.98 -6.69 2.55
C ASP A 317 19.19 -7.99 3.29
N VAL A 318 19.91 -7.97 4.41
CA VAL A 318 20.09 -9.15 5.26
C VAL A 318 18.75 -9.59 5.84
N ILE A 319 17.96 -8.67 6.43
CA ILE A 319 16.65 -9.00 7.03
C ILE A 319 15.67 -9.51 5.96
N GLY A 320 15.58 -8.78 4.85
CA GLY A 320 14.63 -9.00 3.77
C GLY A 320 14.91 -10.28 2.98
N CYS A 321 16.18 -10.54 2.64
CA CYS A 321 16.56 -11.80 1.99
C CYS A 321 16.37 -12.99 2.93
N ALA A 322 16.73 -12.87 4.22
CA ALA A 322 16.50 -13.95 5.19
C ALA A 322 15.01 -14.27 5.32
N TYR A 323 14.17 -13.25 5.46
CA TYR A 323 12.71 -13.43 5.50
C TYR A 323 12.17 -13.99 4.18
N ALA A 324 12.64 -13.50 3.02
CA ALA A 324 12.20 -13.98 1.72
C ALA A 324 12.53 -15.45 1.49
N VAL A 325 13.69 -15.92 1.95
CA VAL A 325 14.06 -17.35 1.87
C VAL A 325 13.19 -18.19 2.80
N ILE A 326 12.96 -17.74 4.04
CA ILE A 326 12.11 -18.46 5.00
C ILE A 326 10.65 -18.53 4.51
N ALA A 327 10.09 -17.38 4.12
CA ALA A 327 8.73 -17.30 3.58
C ALA A 327 8.59 -18.07 2.27
N GLY A 328 9.60 -18.01 1.40
CA GLY A 328 9.63 -18.75 0.14
C GLY A 328 9.64 -20.25 0.36
N PHE A 329 10.42 -20.73 1.33
CA PHE A 329 10.43 -22.13 1.74
C PHE A 329 9.07 -22.57 2.30
N ILE A 330 8.45 -21.77 3.17
CA ILE A 330 7.11 -22.05 3.71
C ILE A 330 6.07 -22.09 2.59
N LEU A 331 6.07 -21.13 1.66
CA LEU A 331 5.12 -21.13 0.54
C LEU A 331 5.36 -22.30 -0.42
N PHE A 332 6.62 -22.71 -0.63
CA PHE A 332 6.96 -23.80 -1.53
C PHE A 332 6.54 -25.18 -0.99
N PHE A 333 6.74 -25.43 0.31
CA PHE A 333 6.45 -26.74 0.92
C PHE A 333 5.10 -26.82 1.62
N ALA A 334 4.68 -25.73 2.28
CA ALA A 334 3.48 -25.68 3.10
C ALA A 334 2.36 -24.78 2.53
N GLY A 335 2.62 -24.06 1.42
CA GLY A 335 1.65 -23.17 0.78
C GLY A 335 0.31 -23.85 0.47
N LYS A 336 0.37 -25.10 -0.01
CA LYS A 336 -0.80 -25.94 -0.32
C LYS A 336 -1.76 -26.11 0.87
N TYR A 337 -1.25 -26.16 2.10
CA TYR A 337 -2.08 -26.36 3.30
C TYR A 337 -2.86 -25.11 3.68
N PHE A 338 -2.31 -23.93 3.42
CA PHE A 338 -3.03 -22.66 3.63
C PHE A 338 -4.22 -22.52 2.66
N SER A 339 -4.20 -23.22 1.53
CA SER A 339 -5.30 -23.20 0.55
C SER A 339 -6.61 -23.79 1.12
N TYR A 340 -6.53 -24.72 2.08
CA TYR A 340 -7.71 -25.30 2.74
C TYR A 340 -8.47 -24.30 3.62
N LEU A 341 -7.83 -23.19 4.02
CA LEU A 341 -8.52 -22.11 4.74
C LEU A 341 -9.46 -21.30 3.85
N PHE A 342 -9.29 -21.38 2.52
CA PHE A 342 -9.99 -20.52 1.56
C PHE A 342 -10.86 -21.29 0.56
N ILE A 343 -10.65 -22.58 0.39
CA ILE A 343 -11.34 -23.40 -0.61
C ILE A 343 -11.94 -24.64 0.07
N SER A 344 -13.26 -24.74 0.04
CA SER A 344 -14.03 -25.88 0.58
C SER A 344 -14.60 -26.78 -0.52
N ASP A 345 -14.98 -26.20 -1.67
CA ASP A 345 -15.59 -26.90 -2.80
C ASP A 345 -14.59 -27.12 -3.94
N ASN A 346 -14.64 -28.30 -4.60
CA ASN A 346 -13.74 -28.68 -5.71
C ASN A 346 -12.23 -28.56 -5.39
N ALA A 347 -11.89 -28.82 -4.12
CA ALA A 347 -10.53 -28.76 -3.59
C ALA A 347 -9.53 -29.59 -4.42
N ASP A 348 -9.94 -30.74 -4.95
CA ASP A 348 -9.06 -31.66 -5.68
C ASP A 348 -8.49 -31.08 -6.99
N VAL A 349 -9.23 -30.18 -7.64
CA VAL A 349 -8.82 -29.55 -8.92
C VAL A 349 -8.13 -28.21 -8.68
N VAL A 350 -8.59 -27.44 -7.68
CA VAL A 350 -8.11 -26.08 -7.42
C VAL A 350 -6.81 -26.08 -6.62
N ILE A 351 -6.66 -26.96 -5.63
CA ILE A 351 -5.49 -26.98 -4.75
C ILE A 351 -4.17 -27.24 -5.51
N PRO A 352 -4.08 -28.16 -6.49
CA PRO A 352 -2.87 -28.32 -7.30
C PRO A 352 -2.50 -27.06 -8.11
N MET A 353 -3.51 -26.32 -8.58
CA MET A 353 -3.29 -25.03 -9.25
C MET A 353 -2.77 -23.98 -8.26
N VAL A 354 -3.35 -23.90 -7.06
CA VAL A 354 -2.83 -23.00 -6.01
C VAL A 354 -1.40 -23.37 -5.61
N ASP A 355 -1.07 -24.65 -5.49
CA ASP A 355 0.29 -25.13 -5.20
C ASP A 355 1.27 -24.70 -6.31
N THR A 356 0.86 -24.83 -7.58
CA THR A 356 1.65 -24.34 -8.73
C THR A 356 1.92 -22.83 -8.61
N TYR A 357 0.89 -22.03 -8.30
CA TYR A 357 1.03 -20.59 -8.11
C TYR A 357 1.99 -20.24 -6.96
N LEU A 358 1.79 -20.86 -5.78
CA LEU A 358 2.58 -20.57 -4.58
C LEU A 358 4.03 -21.01 -4.72
N ARG A 359 4.32 -22.10 -5.43
CA ARG A 359 5.70 -22.50 -5.77
C ARG A 359 6.36 -21.51 -6.72
N CYS A 360 5.63 -21.05 -7.75
CA CYS A 360 6.13 -20.02 -8.68
C CYS A 360 6.44 -18.71 -7.94
N VAL A 361 5.57 -18.27 -7.03
CA VAL A 361 5.78 -17.04 -6.26
C VAL A 361 6.89 -17.22 -5.20
N GLY A 362 6.86 -18.34 -4.46
CA GLY A 362 7.78 -18.65 -3.37
C GLY A 362 9.25 -18.66 -3.81
N MET A 363 9.53 -19.12 -5.03
CA MET A 363 10.89 -19.12 -5.59
C MET A 363 11.43 -17.72 -5.92
N PHE A 364 10.54 -16.74 -6.14
CA PHE A 364 10.90 -15.38 -6.60
C PHE A 364 10.56 -14.29 -5.57
N LEU A 365 10.43 -14.62 -4.29
CA LEU A 365 10.22 -13.63 -3.23
C LEU A 365 11.43 -12.70 -3.01
N VAL A 366 12.65 -13.15 -3.31
CA VAL A 366 13.86 -12.31 -3.19
C VAL A 366 13.80 -11.11 -4.14
N PRO A 367 13.52 -11.28 -5.45
CA PRO A 367 13.22 -10.16 -6.35
C PRO A 367 12.12 -9.23 -5.83
N LEU A 368 11.02 -9.77 -5.31
CA LEU A 368 9.92 -8.95 -4.78
C LEU A 368 10.36 -8.09 -3.58
N TYR A 369 11.19 -8.64 -2.69
CA TYR A 369 11.81 -7.90 -1.60
C TYR A 369 12.63 -6.72 -2.16
N VAL A 370 13.53 -6.98 -3.10
CA VAL A 370 14.42 -5.96 -3.68
C VAL A 370 13.60 -4.85 -4.32
N VAL A 371 12.54 -5.21 -5.07
CA VAL A 371 11.61 -4.25 -5.68
C VAL A 371 11.01 -3.34 -4.61
N ASN A 372 10.42 -3.90 -3.55
CA ASN A 372 9.79 -3.08 -2.52
C ASN A 372 10.79 -2.22 -1.75
N CYS A 373 11.94 -2.78 -1.36
CA CYS A 373 12.93 -2.10 -0.54
C CYS A 373 13.58 -0.93 -1.30
N TYR A 374 14.06 -1.18 -2.52
CA TYR A 374 14.79 -0.17 -3.30
C TYR A 374 13.86 0.93 -3.78
N ARG A 375 12.65 0.58 -4.23
CA ARG A 375 11.63 1.53 -4.68
C ARG A 375 11.26 2.52 -3.57
N ASN A 376 10.88 2.01 -2.40
CA ASN A 376 10.53 2.85 -1.26
C ASN A 376 11.75 3.58 -0.68
N GLY A 377 12.93 2.95 -0.71
CA GLY A 377 14.19 3.53 -0.30
C GLY A 377 14.56 4.76 -1.14
N PHE A 378 14.45 4.68 -2.46
CA PHE A 378 14.68 5.82 -3.38
C PHE A 378 13.64 6.92 -3.21
N GLN A 379 12.38 6.56 -2.95
CA GLN A 379 11.33 7.53 -2.62
C GLN A 379 11.69 8.32 -1.36
N GLY A 380 12.19 7.66 -0.32
CA GLY A 380 12.68 8.31 0.90
C GLY A 380 13.84 9.28 0.63
N MET A 381 14.69 8.97 -0.35
CA MET A 381 15.78 9.86 -0.79
C MET A 381 15.30 11.06 -1.63
N GLY A 382 14.01 11.15 -1.96
CA GLY A 382 13.41 12.22 -2.74
C GLY A 382 13.32 11.96 -4.25
N TYR A 383 13.59 10.74 -4.72
CA TYR A 383 13.41 10.37 -6.12
C TYR A 383 12.02 9.75 -6.31
N GLY A 384 11.07 10.50 -6.88
CA GLY A 384 9.75 9.96 -7.23
C GLY A 384 9.74 9.22 -8.58
N LEU A 385 10.40 9.80 -9.59
CA LEU A 385 10.30 9.34 -10.99
C LEU A 385 11.03 8.00 -11.25
N LEU A 386 12.19 7.80 -10.63
CA LEU A 386 12.98 6.57 -10.78
C LEU A 386 12.21 5.31 -10.32
N PRO A 387 11.62 5.28 -9.11
CA PRO A 387 10.66 4.25 -8.69
C PRO A 387 9.51 4.04 -9.66
N MET A 388 8.93 5.12 -10.20
CA MET A 388 7.79 5.02 -11.11
C MET A 388 8.19 4.30 -12.41
N LEU A 389 9.36 4.60 -12.97
CA LEU A 389 9.90 3.91 -14.15
C LEU A 389 10.10 2.41 -13.90
N SER A 390 10.55 2.02 -12.69
CA SER A 390 10.59 0.61 -12.32
C SER A 390 9.20 -0.04 -12.30
N GLY A 391 8.16 0.70 -11.90
CA GLY A 391 6.77 0.23 -11.96
C GLY A 391 6.29 0.05 -13.41
N VAL A 392 6.68 0.94 -14.32
CA VAL A 392 6.40 0.78 -15.76
C VAL A 392 7.10 -0.46 -16.33
N ALA A 393 8.37 -0.68 -15.97
CA ALA A 393 9.10 -1.88 -16.38
C ALA A 393 8.43 -3.17 -15.86
N GLU A 394 7.95 -3.15 -14.61
CA GLU A 394 7.16 -4.25 -14.03
C GLU A 394 5.86 -4.49 -14.81
N LEU A 395 5.13 -3.43 -15.16
CA LEU A 395 3.92 -3.52 -15.97
C LEU A 395 4.19 -4.14 -17.34
N VAL A 396 5.23 -3.69 -18.04
CA VAL A 396 5.63 -4.24 -19.34
C VAL A 396 6.00 -5.72 -19.20
N GLY A 397 6.79 -6.07 -18.18
CA GLY A 397 7.15 -7.46 -17.88
C GLY A 397 5.94 -8.35 -17.64
N ARG A 398 4.98 -7.89 -16.82
CA ARG A 398 3.71 -8.59 -16.59
C ARG A 398 2.91 -8.73 -17.88
N GLY A 399 2.79 -7.66 -18.65
CA GLY A 399 2.00 -7.63 -19.88
C GLY A 399 2.51 -8.61 -20.94
N VAL A 400 3.83 -8.65 -21.15
CA VAL A 400 4.46 -9.59 -22.09
C VAL A 400 4.15 -11.03 -21.68
N MET A 401 4.38 -11.38 -20.40
CA MET A 401 4.12 -12.75 -19.93
C MET A 401 2.64 -13.09 -19.92
N ALA A 402 1.75 -12.14 -19.60
CA ALA A 402 0.30 -12.33 -19.62
C ALA A 402 -0.21 -12.65 -21.05
N VAL A 403 0.30 -11.97 -22.08
CA VAL A 403 -0.03 -12.24 -23.48
C VAL A 403 0.50 -13.60 -23.92
N ILE A 404 1.75 -13.94 -23.57
CA ILE A 404 2.33 -15.24 -23.92
C ILE A 404 1.56 -16.38 -23.22
N ALA A 405 1.16 -16.17 -21.96
CA ALA A 405 0.36 -17.13 -21.20
C ALA A 405 -1.02 -17.36 -21.82
N ALA A 406 -1.68 -16.28 -22.29
CA ALA A 406 -2.96 -16.37 -23.00
C ALA A 406 -2.82 -17.13 -24.33
N ASN A 407 -1.78 -16.83 -25.12
CA ASN A 407 -1.54 -17.48 -26.41
C ASN A 407 -1.20 -18.98 -26.26
N LYS A 408 -0.41 -19.35 -25.25
CA LYS A 408 -0.05 -20.75 -24.98
C LYS A 408 -1.06 -21.49 -24.10
N LYS A 409 -2.16 -20.84 -23.68
CA LYS A 409 -3.17 -21.36 -22.73
C LYS A 409 -2.56 -22.07 -21.51
N SER A 410 -1.48 -21.52 -20.96
CA SER A 410 -0.73 -22.15 -19.86
C SER A 410 -0.91 -21.40 -18.55
N TYR A 411 -1.48 -22.09 -17.55
CA TYR A 411 -1.68 -21.54 -16.21
C TYR A 411 -0.35 -21.22 -15.51
N THR A 412 0.66 -22.08 -15.63
CA THR A 412 1.99 -21.84 -15.04
C THR A 412 2.63 -20.56 -15.58
N MET A 413 2.46 -20.28 -16.88
CA MET A 413 2.98 -19.06 -17.50
C MET A 413 2.25 -17.81 -17.00
N ALA A 414 0.94 -17.90 -16.76
CA ALA A 414 0.17 -16.83 -16.12
C ALA A 414 0.67 -16.58 -14.68
N CYS A 415 0.96 -17.65 -13.93
CA CYS A 415 1.52 -17.57 -12.58
C CYS A 415 2.94 -16.97 -12.57
N MET A 416 3.76 -17.23 -13.59
CA MET A 416 5.10 -16.68 -13.73
C MET A 416 5.15 -15.21 -14.19
N ALA A 417 4.02 -14.63 -14.59
CA ALA A 417 3.98 -13.23 -15.05
C ALA A 417 4.44 -12.24 -13.98
N SER A 418 4.05 -12.46 -12.72
CA SER A 418 4.45 -11.61 -11.60
C SER A 418 5.92 -11.81 -11.19
N PRO A 419 6.40 -13.05 -10.98
CA PRO A 419 7.82 -13.34 -10.80
C PRO A 419 8.74 -12.73 -11.87
N PHE A 420 8.40 -12.87 -13.15
CA PHE A 420 9.20 -12.33 -14.24
C PHE A 420 9.30 -10.80 -14.17
N ALA A 421 8.17 -10.14 -13.93
CA ALA A 421 8.13 -8.70 -13.76
C ALA A 421 8.99 -8.20 -12.60
N TRP A 422 9.00 -8.93 -11.47
CA TRP A 422 9.84 -8.61 -10.32
C TRP A 422 11.32 -8.74 -10.65
N VAL A 423 11.72 -9.75 -11.42
CA VAL A 423 13.13 -9.91 -11.86
C VAL A 423 13.55 -8.75 -12.76
N VAL A 424 12.74 -8.39 -13.76
CA VAL A 424 13.02 -7.24 -14.65
C VAL A 424 13.15 -5.94 -13.85
N ALA A 425 12.22 -5.69 -12.94
CA ALA A 425 12.25 -4.51 -12.07
C ALA A 425 13.47 -4.52 -11.12
N THR A 426 13.84 -5.68 -10.59
CA THR A 426 15.00 -5.86 -9.70
C THR A 426 16.30 -5.47 -10.40
N VAL A 427 16.53 -5.96 -11.63
CA VAL A 427 17.73 -5.62 -12.40
C VAL A 427 17.81 -4.11 -12.62
N LEU A 428 16.70 -3.49 -13.01
CA LEU A 428 16.64 -2.04 -13.21
C LEU A 428 16.91 -1.27 -11.91
N LEU A 429 16.32 -1.67 -10.79
CA LEU A 429 16.50 -1.01 -9.50
C LEU A 429 17.93 -1.13 -8.95
N ILE A 430 18.60 -2.27 -9.17
CA ILE A 430 20.01 -2.46 -8.79
C ILE A 430 20.90 -1.52 -9.62
N VAL A 431 20.67 -1.38 -10.92
CA VAL A 431 21.41 -0.42 -11.75
C VAL A 431 21.15 1.02 -11.28
N LEU A 432 19.89 1.36 -11.00
CA LEU A 432 19.52 2.68 -10.49
C LEU A 432 20.12 2.97 -9.12
N TYR A 433 20.35 1.97 -8.27
CA TYR A 433 21.01 2.16 -6.97
C TYR A 433 22.39 2.79 -7.12
N PHE A 434 23.23 2.27 -8.02
CA PHE A 434 24.56 2.83 -8.25
C PHE A 434 24.51 4.27 -8.78
N TYR A 435 23.54 4.57 -9.65
CA TYR A 435 23.30 5.91 -10.15
C TYR A 435 22.86 6.88 -9.04
N VAL A 436 21.83 6.51 -8.27
CA VAL A 436 21.26 7.33 -7.18
C VAL A 436 22.31 7.60 -6.11
N MET A 437 23.11 6.59 -5.74
CA MET A 437 24.16 6.77 -4.73
C MET A 437 25.28 7.70 -5.21
N LYS A 438 25.62 7.69 -6.51
CA LYS A 438 26.61 8.61 -7.10
C LYS A 438 26.06 10.03 -7.22
N ASP A 439 24.81 10.18 -7.64
CA ASP A 439 24.14 11.48 -7.74
C ASP A 439 23.94 12.14 -6.38
N MET A 440 23.56 11.36 -5.36
CA MET A 440 23.40 11.86 -3.99
C MET A 440 24.72 12.25 -3.35
N LYS A 441 25.81 11.52 -3.64
CA LYS A 441 27.16 11.93 -3.23
C LYS A 441 27.51 13.32 -3.78
N LYS A 442 27.22 13.56 -5.08
CA LYS A 442 27.40 14.88 -5.71
C LYS A 442 26.51 15.97 -5.09
N LYS A 443 25.21 15.71 -4.92
CA LYS A 443 24.24 16.67 -4.36
C LYS A 443 24.53 17.06 -2.92
N LEU A 444 25.13 16.15 -2.14
CA LEU A 444 25.52 16.39 -0.75
C LEU A 444 26.94 16.98 -0.62
N CYS A 445 27.65 17.18 -1.74
CA CYS A 445 29.05 17.63 -1.78
C CYS A 445 29.99 16.73 -0.94
N LEU A 446 29.80 15.41 -1.01
CA LEU A 446 30.58 14.39 -0.28
C LEU A 446 31.58 13.66 -1.18
#